data_AF-A0A8H7DJ56-F1
#
_entry.id   AF-A0A8H7DJ56-F1
#
_cell.length_a   1.000
_cell.length_b   1.000
_cell.length_c   1.000
_cell.angle_alpha   90.00
_cell.angle_beta   90.00
_cell.angle_gamma   90.00
#
_symmetry.space_group_name_H-M   'P 1'
#
loop_
_entity.id
_entity.type
_entity.pdbx_description
1 polymer ?
#
loop_
_entity_poly.entity_id
_entity_poly.type
_entity_poly.pdbx_seq_one_letter_code
_entity_poly.pdbx_strand_id
1 'polypeptide(L)'
;MANPLVAPHLHFYPEETQGPISETFQAERWMEYTPSQLTPMYSHGNKRWWIEEVGQLHDGRYVLPHTWIVWNRVLTTDVSIVTRTEDGCCKLEDSIEETVDAANLKLDFNDIWAQFGDEQTWVDDHAVPAMPNPMRKLIDDDEDLLVLMVSPWADDVSGNHSKQYNKHMNMCTGNSCLPGRLLQQEFHVHYISTSPHATSAKQFATFHNHVKSMETEPVKCFNAATKRTCHFIIRTPGLPADNPQQSEEASHMGSNANYPCRKCHWGGSKKEKETVKVYH
;
A
#
# COMPACT_ATOMS: atom_id res chain seq x y z
N MET A 1 10.55 9.05 -6.63
CA MET A 1 9.60 10.18 -6.79
C MET A 1 10.26 11.46 -7.29
N ALA A 2 11.55 11.70 -7.03
CA ALA A 2 12.22 12.92 -7.49
C ALA A 2 12.63 12.92 -8.99
N ASN A 3 12.58 11.78 -9.67
CA ASN A 3 12.88 11.70 -11.10
C ASN A 3 11.67 12.20 -11.92
N PRO A 4 11.78 13.32 -12.66
CA PRO A 4 10.66 13.90 -13.42
C PRO A 4 10.17 13.03 -14.57
N LEU A 5 10.98 12.09 -15.07
CA LEU A 5 10.58 11.14 -16.13
C LEU A 5 9.80 9.95 -15.58
N VAL A 6 9.88 9.69 -14.26
CA VAL A 6 9.27 8.52 -13.62
C VAL A 6 8.09 8.90 -12.74
N ALA A 7 8.18 10.03 -12.02
CA ALA A 7 7.17 10.47 -11.07
C ALA A 7 5.74 10.55 -11.65
N PRO A 8 5.54 11.05 -12.88
CA PRO A 8 4.20 11.11 -13.49
C PRO A 8 3.58 9.74 -13.79
N HIS A 9 4.36 8.67 -13.71
CA HIS A 9 3.91 7.31 -13.96
C HIS A 9 3.65 6.52 -12.67
N LEU A 10 3.80 7.12 -11.49
CA LEU A 10 3.56 6.41 -10.24
C LEU A 10 2.07 6.40 -9.87
N HIS A 11 1.56 5.21 -9.57
CA HIS A 11 0.22 4.95 -9.05
C HIS A 11 0.30 4.61 -7.55
N PHE A 12 -0.34 5.43 -6.72
CA PHE A 12 -0.27 5.33 -5.25
C PHE A 12 -1.50 4.70 -4.60
N TYR A 13 -2.55 4.48 -5.39
CA TYR A 13 -3.83 3.95 -4.94
C TYR A 13 -4.10 2.59 -5.62
N PRO A 14 -4.73 1.64 -4.93
CA PRO A 14 -5.27 0.44 -5.59
C PRO A 14 -6.25 0.82 -6.70
N GLU A 15 -6.36 -0.01 -7.72
CA GLU A 15 -7.29 0.18 -8.83
C GLU A 15 -8.19 -1.05 -8.99
N GLU A 16 -9.50 -0.84 -8.94
CA GLU A 16 -10.46 -1.86 -9.30
C GLU A 16 -10.82 -1.80 -10.78
N THR A 17 -10.78 -2.96 -11.43
CA THR A 17 -11.13 -3.12 -12.84
C THR A 17 -12.13 -4.26 -13.03
N GLN A 18 -13.07 -4.08 -13.95
CA GLN A 18 -13.99 -5.14 -14.38
C GLN A 18 -13.33 -6.10 -15.39
N GLY A 19 -12.19 -5.72 -15.96
CA GLY A 19 -11.46 -6.48 -16.97
C GLY A 19 -10.35 -7.35 -16.42
N PRO A 20 -9.52 -7.96 -17.30
CA PRO A 20 -8.33 -8.68 -16.86
C PRO A 20 -7.35 -7.73 -16.15
N ILE A 21 -6.67 -8.26 -15.14
CA ILE A 21 -5.58 -7.58 -14.45
C ILE A 21 -4.42 -7.41 -15.43
N SER A 22 -3.97 -6.17 -15.58
CA SER A 22 -2.84 -5.78 -16.43
C SER A 22 -1.71 -5.10 -15.64
N GLU A 23 -2.03 -4.60 -14.46
CA GLU A 23 -1.13 -3.81 -13.63
C GLU A 23 -1.05 -4.37 -12.20
N THR A 24 0.08 -4.15 -11.52
CA THR A 24 0.32 -4.62 -10.16
C THR A 24 -0.65 -4.02 -9.13
N PHE A 25 -1.03 -2.76 -9.32
CA PHE A 25 -2.00 -2.05 -8.47
C PHE A 25 -3.45 -2.45 -8.73
N GLN A 26 -3.72 -3.29 -9.74
CA GLN A 26 -5.03 -3.92 -9.97
C GLN A 26 -5.16 -5.30 -9.31
N ALA A 27 -4.09 -5.82 -8.71
CA ALA A 27 -4.11 -7.12 -8.07
C ALA A 27 -4.80 -7.04 -6.70
N GLU A 28 -5.63 -8.05 -6.39
CA GLU A 28 -6.31 -8.21 -5.09
C GLU A 28 -5.35 -8.08 -3.89
N ARG A 29 -4.07 -8.42 -4.09
CA ARG A 29 -3.02 -8.29 -3.08
C ARG A 29 -2.87 -6.88 -2.50
N TRP A 30 -3.18 -5.82 -3.26
CA TRP A 30 -3.19 -4.44 -2.74
C TRP A 30 -4.38 -4.17 -1.83
N MET A 31 -5.50 -4.84 -2.07
CA MET A 31 -6.74 -4.73 -1.28
C MET A 31 -6.69 -5.53 0.03
N GLU A 32 -5.69 -6.40 0.20
CA GLU A 32 -5.46 -7.11 1.47
C GLU A 32 -4.88 -6.20 2.58
N TYR A 33 -4.39 -5.01 2.22
CA TYR A 33 -3.89 -4.02 3.18
C TYR A 33 -5.06 -3.23 3.80
N THR A 34 -4.95 -2.89 5.08
CA THR A 34 -5.92 -1.98 5.69
C THR A 34 -5.81 -0.58 5.07
N PRO A 35 -6.87 0.25 5.08
CA PRO A 35 -6.80 1.59 4.50
C PRO A 35 -5.66 2.45 5.08
N SER A 36 -5.36 2.32 6.37
CA SER A 36 -4.23 2.98 7.04
C SER A 36 -2.84 2.46 6.62
N GLN A 37 -2.77 1.29 5.98
CA GLN A 37 -1.55 0.74 5.41
C GLN A 37 -1.35 1.13 3.94
N LEU A 38 -2.40 1.67 3.29
CA LEU A 38 -2.38 2.26 1.96
C LEU A 38 -2.08 3.77 2.03
N THR A 39 -2.05 4.45 0.89
CA THR A 39 -1.92 5.91 0.84
C THR A 39 -3.14 6.52 1.55
N PRO A 40 -2.97 7.14 2.73
CA PRO A 40 -4.08 7.44 3.65
C PRO A 40 -4.79 8.76 3.32
N MET A 41 -4.36 9.44 2.26
CA MET A 41 -4.86 10.77 1.94
C MET A 41 -4.96 11.00 0.44
N TYR A 42 -5.86 11.90 0.08
CA TYR A 42 -5.97 12.51 -1.23
C TYR A 42 -5.54 13.98 -1.15
N SER A 43 -4.65 14.40 -2.05
CA SER A 43 -4.12 15.77 -2.12
C SER A 43 -4.54 16.42 -3.44
N HIS A 44 -5.21 17.57 -3.36
CA HIS A 44 -5.58 18.36 -4.53
C HIS A 44 -5.51 19.85 -4.25
N GLY A 45 -4.74 20.58 -5.06
CA GLY A 45 -4.42 21.98 -4.77
C GLY A 45 -3.75 22.11 -3.39
N ASN A 46 -4.27 23.00 -2.55
CA ASN A 46 -3.74 23.24 -1.21
C ASN A 46 -4.45 22.44 -0.11
N LYS A 47 -5.34 21.50 -0.48
CA LYS A 47 -6.19 20.75 0.44
C LYS A 47 -5.82 19.27 0.49
N ARG A 48 -6.08 18.65 1.64
CA ARG A 48 -5.69 17.27 1.96
C ARG A 48 -6.83 16.58 2.69
N TRP A 49 -7.44 15.59 2.05
CA TRP A 49 -8.47 14.76 2.65
C TRP A 49 -7.82 13.49 3.14
N TRP A 50 -7.76 13.32 4.45
CA TRP A 50 -7.30 12.08 5.07
C TRP A 50 -8.47 11.13 5.23
N ILE A 51 -8.18 9.82 5.19
CA ILE A 51 -9.16 8.84 5.66
C ILE A 51 -9.51 9.14 7.12
N GLU A 52 -10.74 8.82 7.51
CA GLU A 52 -11.26 8.97 8.86
C GLU A 52 -11.21 10.42 9.38
N GLU A 53 -11.24 11.41 8.49
CA GLU A 53 -11.41 12.83 8.83
C GLU A 53 -12.64 13.41 8.13
N VAL A 54 -13.43 14.23 8.84
CA VAL A 54 -14.60 14.87 8.22
C VAL A 54 -14.16 15.74 7.04
N GLY A 55 -14.79 15.50 5.89
CA GLY A 55 -14.77 16.35 4.72
C GLY A 55 -16.19 16.83 4.37
N GLN A 56 -16.28 17.81 3.47
CA GLN A 56 -17.56 18.25 2.92
C GLN A 56 -17.56 18.08 1.40
N LEU A 57 -18.65 17.54 0.86
CA LEU A 57 -18.89 17.45 -0.58
C LEU A 57 -19.36 18.79 -1.17
N HIS A 58 -19.32 18.91 -2.50
CA HIS A 58 -19.82 20.08 -3.22
C HIS A 58 -21.31 20.36 -3.02
N ASP A 59 -22.11 19.33 -2.72
CA ASP A 59 -23.54 19.44 -2.42
C ASP A 59 -23.84 19.89 -0.97
N GLY A 60 -22.81 20.06 -0.15
CA GLY A 60 -22.90 20.51 1.25
C GLY A 60 -23.01 19.41 2.29
N ARG A 61 -23.10 18.13 1.90
CA ARG A 61 -23.09 17.00 2.85
C ARG A 61 -21.70 16.84 3.46
N TYR A 62 -21.67 16.49 4.74
CA TYR A 62 -20.44 16.10 5.43
C TYR A 62 -20.27 14.60 5.39
N VAL A 63 -19.03 14.16 5.19
CA VAL A 63 -18.70 12.76 4.95
C VAL A 63 -17.40 12.39 5.65
N LEU A 64 -17.26 11.11 5.96
CA LEU A 64 -16.05 10.50 6.51
C LEU A 64 -15.51 9.50 5.47
N PRO A 65 -14.39 9.80 4.79
CA PRO A 65 -13.80 8.90 3.78
C PRO A 65 -13.03 7.76 4.44
N HIS A 66 -13.21 6.53 3.96
CA HIS A 66 -12.63 5.34 4.59
C HIS A 66 -11.43 4.76 3.85
N THR A 67 -11.44 4.82 2.52
CA THR A 67 -10.37 4.24 1.68
C THR A 67 -10.35 4.89 0.31
N TRP A 68 -9.16 5.03 -0.27
CA TRP A 68 -8.98 5.63 -1.58
C TRP A 68 -8.72 4.55 -2.63
N ILE A 69 -9.61 4.43 -3.61
CA ILE A 69 -9.55 3.41 -4.66
C ILE A 69 -9.75 4.09 -6.02
N VAL A 70 -9.01 3.68 -7.04
CA VAL A 70 -9.29 4.09 -8.42
C VAL A 70 -10.30 3.13 -9.02
N TRP A 71 -11.44 3.65 -9.46
CA TRP A 71 -12.45 2.90 -10.18
C TRP A 71 -12.74 3.58 -11.52
N ASN A 72 -12.67 2.85 -12.63
CA ASN A 72 -12.85 3.40 -13.98
C ASN A 72 -12.03 4.68 -14.26
N ARG A 73 -10.76 4.71 -13.83
CA ARG A 73 -9.82 5.85 -13.96
C ARG A 73 -10.16 7.07 -13.12
N VAL A 74 -11.15 6.98 -12.23
CA VAL A 74 -11.53 8.04 -11.31
C VAL A 74 -11.11 7.61 -9.91
N LEU A 75 -10.46 8.51 -9.16
CA LEU A 75 -10.20 8.27 -7.75
C LEU A 75 -11.50 8.46 -6.98
N THR A 76 -11.91 7.44 -6.26
CA THR A 76 -13.11 7.40 -5.43
C THR A 76 -12.76 7.09 -3.98
N THR A 77 -13.71 7.33 -3.09
CA THR A 77 -13.67 6.88 -1.70
C THR A 77 -15.04 6.38 -1.27
N ASP A 78 -15.03 5.29 -0.52
CA ASP A 78 -16.19 4.90 0.27
C ASP A 78 -16.33 5.86 1.44
N VAL A 79 -17.56 6.29 1.74
CA VAL A 79 -17.84 7.26 2.79
C VAL A 79 -19.01 6.85 3.68
N SER A 80 -18.90 7.21 4.95
CA SER A 80 -20.05 7.34 5.86
C SER A 80 -20.52 8.79 5.90
N ILE A 81 -21.83 9.00 6.03
CA ILE A 81 -22.41 10.34 6.12
C ILE A 81 -22.32 10.86 7.56
N VAL A 82 -21.98 12.15 7.69
CA VAL A 82 -21.99 12.88 8.96
C VAL A 82 -23.17 13.86 8.94
N THR A 83 -24.14 13.62 9.81
CA THR A 83 -25.31 14.48 9.99
C THR A 83 -25.17 15.35 11.24
N ARG A 84 -25.97 16.41 11.32
CA ARG A 84 -26.11 17.22 12.53
C ARG A 84 -27.47 16.98 13.15
N THR A 85 -27.50 16.74 14.45
CA THR A 85 -28.73 16.60 15.23
C THR A 85 -29.36 17.97 15.49
N GLU A 86 -30.62 17.98 15.95
CA GLU A 86 -31.33 19.20 16.34
C GLU A 86 -30.59 19.98 17.45
N ASP A 87 -29.88 19.26 18.33
CA ASP A 87 -29.07 19.81 19.42
C ASP A 87 -27.70 20.34 18.96
N GLY A 88 -27.39 20.25 17.66
CA GLY A 88 -26.14 20.73 17.06
C GLY A 88 -24.97 19.75 17.11
N CYS A 89 -25.14 18.56 17.71
CA CYS A 89 -24.12 17.52 17.75
C CYS A 89 -23.94 16.86 16.38
N CYS A 90 -22.71 16.41 16.09
CA CYS A 90 -22.40 15.61 14.91
C CYS A 90 -22.74 14.14 15.18
N LYS A 91 -23.32 13.46 14.19
CA LYS A 91 -23.64 12.04 14.24
C LYS A 91 -23.06 11.36 13.00
N LEU A 92 -22.27 10.32 13.22
CA LEU A 92 -21.83 9.42 12.15
C LEU A 92 -22.95 8.38 11.93
N GLU A 93 -23.35 8.18 10.68
CA GLU A 93 -24.27 7.09 10.34
C GLU A 93 -23.49 5.75 10.25
N ASP A 94 -24.06 4.69 10.84
CA ASP A 94 -23.35 3.44 11.20
C ASP A 94 -22.85 2.58 10.02
N SER A 95 -23.18 2.92 8.77
CA SER A 95 -22.78 2.13 7.59
C SER A 95 -22.08 2.99 6.56
N ILE A 96 -21.12 2.38 5.83
CA ILE A 96 -20.65 2.92 4.56
C ILE A 96 -21.88 3.07 3.66
N GLU A 97 -22.25 4.31 3.35
CA GLU A 97 -23.51 4.60 2.68
C GLU A 97 -23.34 4.71 1.17
N GLU A 98 -22.21 5.29 0.73
CA GLU A 98 -21.98 5.58 -0.68
C GLU A 98 -20.49 5.61 -1.03
N THR A 99 -20.21 5.41 -2.32
CA THR A 99 -18.90 5.66 -2.92
C THR A 99 -18.99 6.99 -3.68
N VAL A 100 -18.06 7.91 -3.43
CA VAL A 100 -18.03 9.24 -4.06
C VAL A 100 -16.72 9.46 -4.81
N ASP A 101 -16.78 10.24 -5.90
CA ASP A 101 -15.59 10.72 -6.57
C ASP A 101 -14.81 11.66 -5.65
N ALA A 102 -13.50 11.48 -5.55
CA ALA A 102 -12.63 12.35 -4.76
C ALA A 102 -12.69 13.81 -5.24
N ALA A 103 -13.01 14.03 -6.52
CA ALA A 103 -13.23 15.36 -7.09
C ALA A 103 -14.50 16.07 -6.56
N ASN A 104 -15.44 15.34 -5.95
CA ASN A 104 -16.63 15.92 -5.33
C ASN A 104 -16.36 16.50 -3.93
N LEU A 105 -15.17 16.25 -3.36
CA LEU A 105 -14.75 16.81 -2.08
C LEU A 105 -14.37 18.28 -2.22
N LYS A 106 -15.00 19.13 -1.41
CA LYS A 106 -14.88 20.58 -1.46
C LYS A 106 -14.07 21.14 -0.30
N LEU A 107 -14.41 20.76 0.94
CA LEU A 107 -13.73 21.23 2.15
C LEU A 107 -13.01 20.06 2.81
N ASP A 108 -11.77 20.28 3.23
CA ASP A 108 -11.05 19.33 4.07
C ASP A 108 -11.31 19.60 5.56
N PHE A 109 -10.73 18.75 6.43
CA PHE A 109 -10.90 18.88 7.86
C PHE A 109 -10.46 20.25 8.40
N ASN A 110 -9.38 20.83 7.86
CA ASN A 110 -8.87 22.12 8.33
C ASN A 110 -9.84 23.26 7.99
N ASP A 111 -10.43 23.23 6.80
CA ASP A 111 -11.46 24.19 6.40
C ASP A 111 -12.69 24.13 7.32
N ILE A 112 -13.11 22.91 7.66
CA ILE A 112 -14.27 22.65 8.52
C ILE A 112 -13.96 23.08 9.96
N TRP A 113 -12.79 22.73 10.46
CA TRP A 113 -12.32 23.15 11.78
C TRP A 113 -12.25 24.67 11.89
N ALA A 114 -11.77 25.37 10.86
CA ALA A 114 -11.75 26.83 10.84
C ALA A 114 -13.16 27.46 10.86
N GLN A 115 -14.19 26.75 10.39
CA GLN A 115 -15.58 27.22 10.38
C GLN A 115 -16.29 26.99 11.72
N PHE A 116 -16.02 25.87 12.38
CA PHE A 116 -16.79 25.43 13.57
C PHE A 116 -15.99 25.46 14.88
N GLY A 117 -14.67 25.58 14.83
CA GLY A 117 -13.79 25.55 16.00
C GLY A 117 -13.84 24.22 16.77
N ASP A 118 -13.47 24.27 18.04
CA ASP A 118 -13.42 23.11 18.96
C ASP A 118 -14.82 22.58 19.38
N GLU A 119 -15.91 23.22 18.95
CA GLU A 119 -17.29 22.92 19.37
C GLU A 119 -17.95 21.76 18.61
N GLN A 120 -17.17 20.75 18.17
CA GLN A 120 -17.75 19.54 17.59
C GLN A 120 -17.98 18.48 18.68
N THR A 121 -19.16 18.51 19.28
CA THR A 121 -19.65 17.39 20.11
C THR A 121 -20.22 16.29 19.23
N TRP A 122 -19.78 15.05 19.44
CA TRP A 122 -20.37 13.88 18.78
C TRP A 122 -21.44 13.24 19.66
N VAL A 123 -22.44 12.62 19.02
CA VAL A 123 -23.48 11.86 19.73
C VAL A 123 -22.92 10.62 20.42
N ASP A 124 -21.97 9.94 19.77
CA ASP A 124 -21.22 8.80 20.33
C ASP A 124 -19.73 8.94 19.99
N ASP A 125 -18.96 9.46 20.94
CA ASP A 125 -17.51 9.64 20.80
C ASP A 125 -16.75 8.31 20.60
N HIS A 126 -17.34 7.16 20.97
CA HIS A 126 -16.68 5.85 20.81
C HIS A 126 -16.84 5.27 19.41
N ALA A 127 -17.87 5.69 18.67
CA ALA A 127 -18.12 5.26 17.29
C ALA A 127 -17.30 6.06 16.27
N VAL A 128 -16.67 7.16 16.69
CA VAL A 128 -16.00 8.11 15.80
C VAL A 128 -14.48 7.92 15.85
N PRO A 129 -13.80 7.87 14.70
CA PRO A 129 -12.34 7.79 14.67
C PRO A 129 -11.66 9.02 15.30
N ALA A 130 -10.40 8.83 15.71
CA ALA A 130 -9.59 9.94 16.21
C ALA A 130 -9.33 10.98 15.11
N MET A 131 -9.77 12.22 15.36
CA MET A 131 -9.58 13.36 14.46
C MET A 131 -8.85 14.50 15.19
N PRO A 132 -7.89 15.19 14.53
CA PRO A 132 -7.33 14.87 13.22
C PRO A 132 -6.65 13.50 13.18
N ASN A 133 -6.56 12.90 11.99
CA ASN A 133 -5.98 11.59 11.77
C ASN A 133 -4.58 11.52 12.40
N PRO A 134 -4.28 10.54 13.26
CA PRO A 134 -3.00 10.46 13.95
C PRO A 134 -1.77 10.45 13.03
N MET A 135 -1.92 9.97 11.79
CA MET A 135 -0.86 9.90 10.79
C MET A 135 -0.40 11.29 10.31
N ARG A 136 -1.18 12.36 10.52
CA ARG A 136 -0.73 13.73 10.27
C ARG A 136 0.53 14.09 11.06
N LYS A 137 0.70 13.52 12.26
CA LYS A 137 1.90 13.76 13.11
C LYS A 137 3.20 13.22 12.49
N LEU A 138 3.10 12.41 11.43
CA LEU A 138 4.26 11.82 10.76
C LEU A 138 4.88 12.77 9.71
N ILE A 139 4.18 13.85 9.35
CA ILE A 139 4.58 14.76 8.27
C ILE A 139 4.33 16.22 8.67
N ASP A 140 4.87 17.16 7.90
CA ASP A 140 4.50 18.57 8.02
C ASP A 140 3.11 18.82 7.41
N ASP A 141 2.34 19.78 7.95
CA ASP A 141 0.93 20.04 7.59
C ASP A 141 0.70 20.29 6.09
N ASP A 142 1.71 20.81 5.39
CA ASP A 142 1.64 21.16 3.98
C ASP A 142 2.28 20.11 3.04
N GLU A 143 2.62 18.94 3.54
CA GLU A 143 3.22 17.85 2.76
C GLU A 143 2.24 16.69 2.53
N ASP A 144 2.60 15.77 1.64
CA ASP A 144 1.78 14.60 1.31
C ASP A 144 2.41 13.33 1.92
N LEU A 145 1.60 12.43 2.49
CA LEU A 145 2.04 11.09 2.90
C LEU A 145 1.59 10.06 1.87
N LEU A 146 2.55 9.35 1.27
CA LEU A 146 2.32 8.38 0.20
C LEU A 146 2.79 6.97 0.61
N VAL A 147 2.14 5.94 0.08
CA VAL A 147 2.62 4.56 0.21
C VAL A 147 3.23 4.10 -1.10
N LEU A 148 4.49 3.67 -1.05
CA LEU A 148 5.16 3.00 -2.15
C LEU A 148 5.07 1.48 -1.96
N MET A 149 4.47 0.82 -2.95
CA MET A 149 4.44 -0.63 -3.02
C MET A 149 5.70 -1.11 -3.73
N VAL A 150 6.55 -1.84 -3.03
CA VAL A 150 7.89 -2.23 -3.47
C VAL A 150 8.04 -3.73 -3.32
N SER A 151 8.34 -4.44 -4.40
CA SER A 151 8.52 -5.89 -4.38
C SER A 151 10.01 -6.23 -4.35
N PRO A 152 10.57 -6.60 -3.20
CA PRO A 152 11.96 -7.03 -3.11
C PRO A 152 12.09 -8.52 -3.44
N TRP A 153 13.20 -8.89 -4.07
CA TRP A 153 13.60 -10.29 -4.26
C TRP A 153 15.08 -10.43 -3.99
N ALA A 154 15.48 -11.66 -3.69
CA ALA A 154 16.89 -12.03 -3.73
C ALA A 154 17.14 -13.01 -4.88
N ASP A 155 18.38 -13.04 -5.37
CA ASP A 155 18.81 -13.96 -6.42
C ASP A 155 20.29 -14.30 -6.26
N ASP A 156 20.64 -15.52 -6.65
CA ASP A 156 21.99 -16.06 -6.58
C ASP A 156 22.79 -15.66 -7.81
N VAL A 157 23.78 -14.79 -7.63
CA VAL A 157 24.67 -14.34 -8.70
C VAL A 157 26.08 -14.89 -8.52
N SER A 158 26.81 -14.97 -9.62
CA SER A 158 28.22 -15.37 -9.64
C SER A 158 29.11 -14.16 -9.91
N GLY A 159 30.14 -13.99 -9.10
CA GLY A 159 31.19 -12.99 -9.34
C GLY A 159 32.15 -13.35 -10.49
N ASN A 160 32.06 -14.57 -11.03
CA ASN A 160 32.87 -15.07 -12.14
C ASN A 160 32.05 -15.28 -13.41
N HIS A 161 32.73 -15.38 -14.56
CA HIS A 161 32.13 -15.78 -15.85
C HIS A 161 31.44 -17.17 -15.78
N SER A 162 31.84 -18.03 -14.85
CA SER A 162 31.21 -19.35 -14.60
C SER A 162 30.36 -19.33 -13.32
N LYS A 163 29.09 -19.77 -13.41
CA LYS A 163 28.10 -19.75 -12.31
C LYS A 163 28.42 -20.62 -11.08
N GLN A 164 29.50 -21.41 -11.10
CA GLN A 164 29.83 -22.37 -10.05
C GLN A 164 30.74 -21.87 -8.92
N TYR A 165 31.45 -20.74 -9.11
CA TYR A 165 32.44 -20.26 -8.14
C TYR A 165 32.15 -18.81 -7.75
N ASN A 166 32.35 -18.46 -6.47
CA ASN A 166 32.08 -17.14 -5.89
C ASN A 166 30.59 -16.73 -5.94
N LYS A 167 29.75 -17.55 -5.31
CA LYS A 167 28.32 -17.26 -5.11
C LYS A 167 28.14 -16.03 -4.24
N HIS A 168 27.30 -15.11 -4.70
CA HIS A 168 26.84 -13.95 -3.93
C HIS A 168 25.31 -13.95 -3.94
N MET A 169 24.72 -13.63 -2.80
CA MET A 169 23.28 -13.41 -2.70
C MET A 169 23.01 -11.93 -2.90
N ASN A 170 22.41 -11.58 -4.03
CA ASN A 170 21.97 -10.22 -4.32
C ASN A 170 20.54 -10.03 -3.83
N MET A 171 20.23 -8.82 -3.38
CA MET A 171 18.88 -8.35 -3.14
C MET A 171 18.61 -7.15 -4.05
N CYS A 172 17.51 -7.21 -4.76
CA CYS A 172 17.02 -6.18 -5.66
C CYS A 172 15.54 -5.90 -5.38
N THR A 173 15.02 -4.84 -5.97
CA THR A 173 13.63 -4.49 -5.84
C THR A 173 13.08 -3.74 -7.05
N GLY A 174 11.76 -3.81 -7.21
CA GLY A 174 10.99 -3.11 -8.23
C GLY A 174 9.87 -2.31 -7.57
N ASN A 175 9.59 -1.14 -8.13
CA ASN A 175 8.53 -0.26 -7.65
C ASN A 175 7.18 -0.63 -8.28
N SER A 176 6.38 -1.42 -7.58
CA SER A 176 5.06 -1.89 -8.02
C SER A 176 4.03 -0.77 -8.20
N CYS A 177 4.34 0.48 -7.87
CA CYS A 177 3.54 1.64 -8.27
C CYS A 177 3.73 2.02 -9.75
N LEU A 178 4.65 1.39 -10.48
CA LEU A 178 4.87 1.67 -11.90
C LEU A 178 4.03 0.75 -12.79
N PRO A 179 3.61 1.22 -13.98
CA PRO A 179 3.01 0.38 -15.00
C PRO A 179 3.93 -0.76 -15.42
N GLY A 180 3.35 -1.92 -15.75
CA GLY A 180 4.05 -3.14 -16.14
C GLY A 180 5.03 -2.93 -17.29
N ARG A 181 4.69 -2.07 -18.26
CA ARG A 181 5.58 -1.70 -19.38
C ARG A 181 6.90 -1.05 -18.93
N LEU A 182 6.89 -0.34 -17.80
CA LEU A 182 8.08 0.30 -17.22
C LEU A 182 8.80 -0.70 -16.30
N LEU A 183 8.07 -1.47 -15.51
CA LEU A 183 8.64 -2.52 -14.65
C LEU A 183 9.48 -3.55 -15.42
N GLN A 184 9.18 -3.79 -16.69
CA GLN A 184 9.95 -4.69 -17.57
C GLN A 184 11.27 -4.09 -18.08
N GLN A 185 11.57 -2.82 -17.80
CA GLN A 185 12.82 -2.19 -18.21
C GLN A 185 13.87 -2.32 -17.12
N GLU A 186 15.11 -2.63 -17.50
CA GLU A 186 16.25 -2.80 -16.58
C GLU A 186 16.46 -1.60 -15.65
N PHE A 187 16.15 -0.39 -16.13
CA PHE A 187 16.24 0.86 -15.37
C PHE A 187 15.41 0.85 -14.07
N HIS A 188 14.35 0.05 -14.02
CA HIS A 188 13.43 -0.03 -12.89
C HIS A 188 13.72 -1.19 -11.94
N VAL A 189 14.85 -1.88 -12.13
CA VAL A 189 15.42 -2.81 -11.15
C VAL A 189 16.41 -2.06 -10.27
N HIS A 190 16.11 -1.96 -8.99
CA HIS A 190 16.92 -1.23 -8.02
C HIS A 190 17.67 -2.19 -7.11
N TYR A 191 18.99 -2.05 -7.06
CA TYR A 191 19.85 -2.81 -6.17
C TYR A 191 19.68 -2.37 -4.71
N ILE A 192 19.65 -3.34 -3.78
CA ILE A 192 19.62 -3.10 -2.33
C ILE A 192 20.95 -3.52 -1.70
N SER A 193 21.34 -4.78 -1.87
CA SER A 193 22.54 -5.32 -1.23
C SER A 193 23.08 -6.57 -1.94
N THR A 194 24.33 -6.91 -1.63
CA THR A 194 24.97 -8.16 -2.05
C THR A 194 25.81 -8.70 -0.91
N SER A 195 25.84 -10.01 -0.74
CA SER A 195 26.72 -10.62 0.25
C SER A 195 27.19 -12.02 -0.17
N PRO A 196 28.49 -12.34 0.01
CA PRO A 196 28.98 -13.71 -0.08
C PRO A 196 28.71 -14.52 1.20
N HIS A 197 28.16 -13.89 2.25
CA HIS A 197 28.02 -14.49 3.59
C HIS A 197 26.59 -14.43 4.13
N ALA A 198 25.83 -13.37 3.84
CA ALA A 198 24.46 -13.23 4.31
C ALA A 198 23.49 -13.92 3.35
N THR A 199 22.68 -14.84 3.89
CA THR A 199 21.57 -15.48 3.17
C THR A 199 20.49 -14.46 2.79
N SER A 200 19.58 -14.83 1.89
CA SER A 200 18.44 -13.99 1.51
C SER A 200 17.62 -13.62 2.75
N ALA A 201 17.31 -14.58 3.60
CA ALA A 201 16.56 -14.37 4.85
C ALA A 201 17.22 -13.33 5.77
N LYS A 202 18.57 -13.36 5.91
CA LYS A 202 19.29 -12.37 6.74
C LYS A 202 19.21 -10.96 6.13
N GLN A 203 19.34 -10.84 4.82
CA GLN A 203 19.19 -9.57 4.11
C GLN A 203 17.74 -9.05 4.22
N PHE A 204 16.75 -9.93 4.06
CA PHE A 204 15.33 -9.59 4.21
C PHE A 204 14.97 -9.14 5.60
N ALA A 205 15.54 -9.74 6.64
CA ALA A 205 15.32 -9.31 8.02
C ALA A 205 15.77 -7.85 8.23
N THR A 206 16.94 -7.46 7.71
CA THR A 206 17.41 -6.08 7.76
C THR A 206 16.52 -5.15 6.94
N PHE A 207 16.15 -5.54 5.71
CA PHE A 207 15.25 -4.76 4.86
C PHE A 207 13.89 -4.52 5.53
N HIS A 208 13.29 -5.57 6.09
CA HIS A 208 12.03 -5.51 6.83
C HIS A 208 12.09 -4.58 8.03
N ASN A 209 13.21 -4.54 8.77
CA ASN A 209 13.38 -3.60 9.88
C ASN A 209 13.39 -2.14 9.39
N HIS A 210 14.03 -1.84 8.26
CA HIS A 210 13.94 -0.51 7.64
C HIS A 210 12.51 -0.19 7.20
N VAL A 211 11.82 -1.12 6.54
CA VAL A 211 10.41 -0.94 6.14
C VAL A 211 9.52 -0.65 7.36
N LYS A 212 9.70 -1.39 8.47
CA LYS A 212 8.96 -1.14 9.71
C LYS A 212 9.26 0.21 10.34
N SER A 213 10.52 0.64 10.35
CA SER A 213 10.89 1.95 10.91
C SER A 213 10.18 3.12 10.20
N MET A 214 9.86 2.96 8.91
CA MET A 214 9.15 3.98 8.13
C MET A 214 7.70 4.18 8.58
N GLU A 215 7.10 3.26 9.34
CA GLU A 215 5.74 3.43 9.87
C GLU A 215 5.64 4.56 10.89
N THR A 216 6.74 4.83 11.59
CA THR A 216 6.84 5.91 12.58
C THR A 216 7.69 7.07 12.10
N GLU A 217 8.59 6.85 11.14
CA GLU A 217 9.46 7.87 10.58
C GLU A 217 9.50 7.75 9.04
N PRO A 218 8.47 8.25 8.34
CA PRO A 218 8.41 8.21 6.89
C PRO A 218 9.55 8.99 6.23
N VAL A 219 10.03 8.50 5.08
CA VAL A 219 11.16 9.13 4.38
C VAL A 219 10.69 10.36 3.61
N LYS A 220 11.25 11.52 3.94
CA LYS A 220 11.01 12.79 3.25
C LYS A 220 11.70 12.82 1.88
N CYS A 221 10.99 13.24 0.83
CA CYS A 221 11.54 13.41 -0.51
C CYS A 221 10.75 14.44 -1.33
N PHE A 222 11.24 14.76 -2.53
CA PHE A 222 10.52 15.61 -3.48
C PHE A 222 9.75 14.76 -4.50
N ASN A 223 8.47 15.08 -4.71
CA ASN A 223 7.66 14.51 -5.78
C ASN A 223 7.70 15.43 -7.00
N ALA A 224 8.42 15.00 -8.04
CA ALA A 224 8.58 15.80 -9.25
C ALA A 224 7.29 15.96 -10.09
N ALA A 225 6.30 15.07 -9.91
CA ALA A 225 5.02 15.17 -10.61
C ALA A 225 4.14 16.29 -10.02
N THR A 226 4.03 16.35 -8.69
CA THR A 226 3.24 17.38 -7.99
C THR A 226 4.04 18.65 -7.71
N LYS A 227 5.38 18.60 -7.83
CA LYS A 227 6.33 19.66 -7.46
C LYS A 227 6.26 20.05 -6.00
N ARG A 228 6.01 19.07 -5.13
CA ARG A 228 5.86 19.27 -3.68
C ARG A 228 6.77 18.33 -2.93
N THR A 229 7.10 18.71 -1.71
CA THR A 229 7.70 17.80 -0.76
C THR A 229 6.64 16.80 -0.28
N CYS A 230 7.05 15.55 -0.15
CA CYS A 230 6.21 14.48 0.37
C CYS A 230 7.04 13.53 1.23
N HIS A 231 6.34 12.77 2.04
CA HIS A 231 6.86 11.65 2.80
C HIS A 231 6.36 10.36 2.20
N PHE A 232 7.14 9.29 2.32
CA PHE A 232 6.68 7.97 1.92
C PHE A 232 7.00 6.87 2.90
N ILE A 233 6.12 5.87 2.89
CA ILE A 233 6.26 4.60 3.60
C ILE A 233 6.33 3.50 2.55
N ILE A 234 7.20 2.51 2.76
CA ILE A 234 7.27 1.33 1.90
C ILE A 234 6.35 0.23 2.42
N ARG A 235 5.69 -0.48 1.50
CA ARG A 235 4.98 -1.74 1.73
C ARG A 235 5.43 -2.78 0.72
N THR A 236 5.39 -4.05 1.11
CA THR A 236 5.92 -5.15 0.30
C THR A 236 4.80 -6.09 -0.17
N PRO A 237 4.12 -5.77 -1.28
CA PRO A 237 2.96 -6.56 -1.72
C PRO A 237 3.38 -7.97 -2.18
N GLY A 238 4.60 -8.14 -2.68
CA GLY A 238 5.11 -9.41 -3.18
C GLY A 238 6.57 -9.64 -2.85
N LEU A 239 6.92 -10.92 -2.71
CA LEU A 239 8.28 -11.43 -2.52
C LEU A 239 8.56 -12.46 -3.64
N PRO A 240 8.83 -12.00 -4.88
CA PRO A 240 9.09 -12.92 -5.97
C PRO A 240 10.39 -13.70 -5.69
N ALA A 241 10.33 -15.01 -5.88
CA ALA A 241 11.44 -15.92 -5.66
C ALA A 241 11.14 -17.24 -6.40
N ASP A 242 12.17 -18.01 -6.71
CA ASP A 242 11.98 -19.37 -7.23
C ASP A 242 11.53 -20.34 -6.12
N ASN A 243 11.14 -21.57 -6.49
CA ASN A 243 10.59 -22.51 -5.51
C ASN A 243 11.56 -22.87 -4.37
N PRO A 244 12.86 -23.16 -4.62
CA PRO A 244 13.83 -23.39 -3.54
C PRO A 244 13.95 -22.19 -2.60
N GLN A 245 14.06 -20.98 -3.14
CA GLN A 245 14.26 -19.78 -2.34
C GLN A 245 13.01 -19.41 -1.53
N GLN A 246 11.81 -19.52 -2.12
CA GLN A 246 10.55 -19.39 -1.36
C GLN A 246 10.49 -20.41 -0.22
N SER A 247 11.01 -21.63 -0.43
CA SER A 247 11.08 -22.67 0.60
C SER A 247 11.97 -22.28 1.78
N GLU A 248 13.14 -21.71 1.49
CA GLU A 248 14.04 -21.18 2.50
C GLU A 248 13.41 -20.02 3.27
N GLU A 249 12.89 -19.02 2.55
CA GLU A 249 12.37 -17.77 3.13
C GLU A 249 11.11 -17.99 3.99
N ALA A 250 10.19 -18.84 3.55
CA ALA A 250 8.99 -19.18 4.31
C ALA A 250 9.21 -20.38 5.28
N SER A 251 10.46 -20.83 5.43
CA SER A 251 10.82 -21.95 6.32
C SER A 251 9.91 -23.17 6.11
N HIS A 252 9.72 -23.58 4.86
CA HIS A 252 8.94 -24.76 4.50
C HIS A 252 9.79 -25.81 3.78
N MET A 253 9.37 -27.07 3.87
CA MET A 253 10.10 -28.23 3.34
C MET A 253 10.06 -28.38 1.81
N GLY A 254 9.65 -27.32 1.08
CA GLY A 254 9.48 -27.34 -0.36
C GLY A 254 8.55 -28.44 -0.88
N SER A 255 8.84 -28.92 -2.09
CA SER A 255 8.11 -30.00 -2.77
C SER A 255 8.16 -31.35 -2.04
N ASN A 256 9.11 -31.54 -1.12
CA ASN A 256 9.25 -32.78 -0.34
C ASN A 256 8.27 -32.85 0.85
N ALA A 257 7.56 -31.75 1.15
CA ALA A 257 6.55 -31.75 2.20
C ALA A 257 5.32 -32.58 1.82
N ASN A 258 4.62 -33.11 2.83
CA ASN A 258 3.27 -33.63 2.61
C ASN A 258 2.35 -32.52 2.10
N TYR A 259 2.48 -31.31 2.64
CA TYR A 259 1.74 -30.12 2.22
C TYR A 259 2.72 -29.04 1.75
N PRO A 260 3.14 -29.05 0.46
CA PRO A 260 4.16 -28.15 -0.06
C PRO A 260 3.70 -26.70 -0.20
N CYS A 261 2.39 -26.43 -0.21
CA CYS A 261 1.85 -25.08 -0.25
C CYS A 261 1.06 -24.78 1.03
N ARG A 262 1.42 -23.70 1.73
CA ARG A 262 0.72 -23.22 2.94
C ARG A 262 -0.55 -22.43 2.63
N LYS A 263 -0.78 -22.03 1.37
CA LYS A 263 -1.94 -21.23 0.96
C LYS A 263 -3.11 -22.09 0.49
N CYS A 264 -2.89 -23.01 -0.44
CA CYS A 264 -3.97 -23.88 -0.95
C CYS A 264 -4.13 -25.19 -0.16
N HIS A 265 -3.20 -25.49 0.76
CA HIS A 265 -3.17 -26.76 1.49
C HIS A 265 -3.20 -28.00 0.60
N TRP A 266 -2.80 -27.87 -0.68
CA TRP A 266 -2.63 -29.01 -1.57
C TRP A 266 -1.54 -29.90 -0.99
N GLY A 267 -1.84 -31.19 -0.83
CA GLY A 267 -0.94 -32.11 -0.18
C GLY A 267 -1.58 -33.42 0.26
N GLY A 268 -0.84 -34.16 1.08
CA GLY A 268 -1.16 -35.49 1.56
C GLY A 268 0.10 -36.33 1.75
N SER A 269 -0.03 -37.49 2.38
CA SER A 269 1.00 -38.51 2.39
C SER A 269 1.34 -38.95 0.95
N LYS A 270 2.52 -39.54 0.74
CA LYS A 270 2.91 -40.10 -0.57
C LYS A 270 1.85 -41.05 -1.13
N LYS A 271 1.26 -41.90 -0.27
CA LYS A 271 0.20 -42.85 -0.64
C LYS A 271 -1.05 -42.15 -1.17
N GLU A 272 -1.44 -41.01 -0.58
CA GLU A 272 -2.62 -40.26 -1.03
C GLU A 272 -2.37 -39.57 -2.38
N LYS A 273 -1.17 -38.99 -2.56
CA LYS A 273 -0.76 -38.32 -3.81
C LYS A 273 -0.61 -39.26 -5.01
N GLU A 274 -0.39 -40.56 -4.77
CA GLU A 274 -0.36 -41.60 -5.82
C GLU A 274 -1.75 -41.97 -6.36
N THR A 275 -2.83 -41.45 -5.76
CA THR A 275 -4.21 -41.71 -6.21
C THR A 275 -4.76 -40.56 -7.08
N VAL A 276 -5.60 -40.90 -8.06
CA VAL A 276 -6.19 -39.95 -9.04
C VAL A 276 -7.03 -38.83 -8.37
N LYS A 277 -7.42 -39.01 -7.10
CA LYS A 277 -8.26 -38.06 -6.35
C LYS A 277 -7.55 -36.75 -5.95
N VAL A 278 -6.25 -36.61 -6.18
CA VAL A 278 -5.43 -35.46 -5.69
C VAL A 278 -4.95 -34.54 -6.83
N TYR A 279 -5.30 -34.84 -8.08
CA TYR A 279 -5.10 -33.93 -9.23
C TYR A 279 -6.38 -33.12 -9.46
N HIS A 280 -6.46 -31.97 -8.81
CA HIS A 280 -7.44 -30.91 -9.11
C HIS A 280 -6.69 -29.67 -9.57
#